data_AF-A0A7W1Q476-F1
#
_entry.id   AF-A0A7W1Q476-F1
#
_cell.length_a   1.000
_cell.length_b   1.000
_cell.length_c   1.000
_cell.angle_alpha   90.00
_cell.angle_beta   90.00
_cell.angle_gamma   90.00
#
_symmetry.space_group_name_H-M   'P 1'
#
loop_
_entity.id
_entity.type
_entity.pdbx_description
1 polymer ?
#
loop_
_entity_poly.entity_id
_entity_poly.type
_entity_poly.pdbx_seq_one_letter_code
_entity_poly.pdbx_strand_id
1 'polypeptide(L)'
;MMKSLLRTMLLLTCFSLAAFAQTFRVLHTFNRTDGSQPYGRLVQGLDGNLYGTTSGGGTHNGHGTIFKIDASGGFTNLFNFNGEGDGGQLYDGLTLVPDGSFYGVTSVGGLPARGGTIFKLTRSKFTTLYAFDRLTASLPYGGLLLGADGNLYGTSSDEGGTLTRLPGAFIASPRTATSVSCTTLFTGLTMAGILTRN
;
A
#
# COMPACT_ATOMS: atom_id res chain seq x y z
N MET A 1 34.76 56.60 16.06
CA MET A 1 34.60 55.13 16.18
C MET A 1 33.13 54.68 16.17
N MET A 2 32.19 55.35 16.83
CA MET A 2 30.76 54.97 16.84
C MET A 2 30.04 54.95 15.47
N LYS A 3 30.44 55.78 14.50
CA LYS A 3 29.78 55.85 13.17
C LYS A 3 30.14 54.70 12.22
N SER A 4 31.26 54.01 12.42
CA SER A 4 31.60 52.81 11.62
C SER A 4 30.99 51.55 12.22
N LEU A 5 30.91 51.45 13.56
CA LEU A 5 30.23 50.34 14.24
C LEU A 5 28.75 50.22 13.86
N LEU A 6 28.05 51.35 13.69
CA LEU A 6 26.64 51.37 13.30
C LEU A 6 26.41 50.91 11.85
N ARG A 7 27.37 51.16 10.95
CA ARG A 7 27.31 50.67 9.55
C ARG A 7 27.64 49.18 9.46
N THR A 8 28.56 48.68 10.29
CA THR A 8 28.89 47.25 10.34
C THR A 8 27.80 46.43 11.03
N MET A 9 27.13 46.96 12.07
CA MET A 9 25.95 46.32 12.66
C MET A 9 24.75 46.29 11.69
N LEU A 10 24.53 47.34 10.90
CA LEU A 10 23.43 47.39 9.93
C LEU A 10 23.68 46.51 8.69
N LEU A 11 24.95 46.24 8.34
CA LEU A 11 25.30 45.25 7.31
C LEU A 11 25.22 43.80 7.82
N LEU A 12 25.39 43.54 9.13
CA LEU A 12 25.30 42.19 9.71
C LEU A 12 23.86 41.75 9.99
N THR A 13 22.89 42.67 10.01
CA THR A 13 21.46 42.34 10.15
C THR A 13 20.77 42.03 8.82
N CYS A 14 21.50 42.10 7.69
CA CYS A 14 20.95 41.83 6.36
C CYS A 14 21.27 40.44 5.81
N PHE A 15 21.95 39.58 6.58
CA PHE A 15 21.90 38.14 6.33
C PHE A 15 20.54 37.68 6.87
N SER A 16 19.54 37.86 6.02
CA SER A 16 18.15 37.58 6.27
C SER A 16 18.02 36.26 7.03
N LEU A 17 17.42 36.32 8.22
CA LEU A 17 16.52 35.25 8.62
C LEU A 17 15.42 35.23 7.55
N ALA A 18 15.68 34.52 6.46
CA ALA A 18 14.62 33.89 5.71
C ALA A 18 13.99 32.92 6.69
N ALA A 19 13.07 33.41 7.52
CA ALA A 19 12.16 32.57 8.26
C ALA A 19 11.45 31.75 7.19
N PHE A 20 11.82 30.48 7.08
CA PHE A 20 11.17 29.56 6.17
C PHE A 20 9.74 29.41 6.71
N ALA A 21 8.85 30.27 6.24
CA ALA A 21 7.43 30.12 6.50
C ALA A 21 7.02 28.84 5.76
N GLN A 22 6.99 27.73 6.48
CA GLN A 22 6.46 26.49 5.93
C GLN A 22 4.97 26.70 5.75
N THR A 23 4.56 27.01 4.53
CA THR A 23 3.16 27.19 4.19
C THR A 23 2.50 25.83 4.16
N PHE A 24 1.49 25.64 5.02
CA PHE A 24 0.61 24.49 4.90
C PHE A 24 -0.21 24.65 3.62
N ARG A 25 -0.22 23.61 2.78
CA ARG A 25 -0.98 23.58 1.54
C ARG A 25 -1.76 22.27 1.44
N VAL A 26 -3.06 22.39 1.19
CA VAL A 26 -3.90 21.25 0.81
C VAL A 26 -3.59 20.89 -0.64
N LEU A 27 -3.09 19.68 -0.88
CA LEU A 27 -2.84 19.19 -2.24
C LEU A 27 -4.10 18.65 -2.91
N HIS A 28 -4.99 18.01 -2.13
CA HIS A 28 -6.23 17.43 -2.63
C HIS A 28 -7.25 17.27 -1.51
N THR A 29 -8.52 17.52 -1.84
CA THR A 29 -9.67 17.27 -0.97
C THR A 29 -10.56 16.25 -1.67
N PHE A 30 -10.63 15.05 -1.08
CA PHE A 30 -11.47 13.96 -1.58
C PHE A 30 -12.96 14.31 -1.49
N ASN A 31 -13.76 13.85 -2.46
CA ASN A 31 -15.17 14.23 -2.63
C ASN A 31 -16.14 13.04 -2.73
N ARG A 32 -15.77 11.88 -2.16
CA ARG A 32 -16.45 10.57 -2.29
C ARG A 32 -16.39 9.96 -3.67
N THR A 33 -16.38 10.73 -4.76
CA THR A 33 -16.33 10.17 -6.12
C THR A 33 -14.91 9.76 -6.51
N ASP A 34 -13.89 10.46 -6.02
CA ASP A 34 -12.46 10.13 -6.20
C ASP A 34 -11.85 9.35 -5.03
N GLY A 35 -12.58 9.26 -3.91
CA GLY A 35 -12.20 8.53 -2.71
C GLY A 35 -12.77 9.18 -1.46
N SER A 36 -12.55 8.54 -0.31
CA SER A 36 -12.85 9.06 1.03
C SER A 36 -12.18 8.17 2.08
N GLN A 37 -11.91 8.71 3.27
CA GLN A 37 -11.24 7.96 4.34
C GLN A 37 -9.87 7.40 3.92
N PRO A 38 -8.90 8.26 3.54
CA PRO A 38 -7.54 7.84 3.19
C PRO A 38 -6.74 7.45 4.44
N TYR A 39 -7.05 6.31 5.05
CA TYR A 39 -6.37 5.83 6.26
C TYR A 39 -4.97 5.27 5.99
N GLY A 40 -4.74 4.75 4.79
CA GLY A 40 -3.47 4.16 4.40
C GLY A 40 -2.35 5.18 4.32
N ARG A 41 -1.14 4.76 4.71
CA ARG A 41 0.08 5.56 4.53
C ARG A 41 0.36 5.83 3.05
N LEU A 42 0.94 6.99 2.76
CA LEU A 42 1.48 7.28 1.43
C LEU A 42 2.81 6.55 1.21
N VAL A 43 3.04 6.09 -0.01
CA VAL A 43 4.33 5.58 -0.47
C VAL A 43 4.81 6.41 -1.66
N GLN A 44 6.07 6.83 -1.66
CA GLN A 44 6.65 7.53 -2.80
C GLN A 44 7.11 6.51 -3.84
N GLY A 45 6.60 6.62 -5.07
CA GLY A 45 7.00 5.79 -6.20
C GLY A 45 8.37 6.17 -6.76
N LEU A 46 8.94 5.29 -7.59
CA LEU A 46 10.19 5.54 -8.33
C LEU A 46 10.08 6.69 -9.34
N ASP A 47 8.87 7.15 -9.63
CA ASP A 47 8.59 8.31 -10.48
C ASP A 47 8.45 9.62 -9.69
N GLY A 48 8.65 9.60 -8.38
CA GLY A 48 8.57 10.75 -7.49
C GLY A 48 7.17 11.11 -7.01
N ASN A 49 6.12 10.46 -7.54
CA ASN A 49 4.73 10.68 -7.11
C ASN A 49 4.44 9.99 -5.78
N LEU A 50 3.49 10.54 -5.01
CA LEU A 50 2.97 9.93 -3.80
C LEU A 50 1.76 9.07 -4.17
N TYR A 51 1.76 7.81 -3.75
CA TYR A 51 0.69 6.85 -3.98
C TYR A 51 -0.01 6.52 -2.68
N GLY A 52 -1.33 6.36 -2.74
CA GLY A 52 -2.13 6.05 -1.56
C GLY A 52 -3.41 5.35 -1.91
N THR A 53 -4.14 4.98 -0.86
CA THR A 53 -5.39 4.25 -0.93
C THR A 53 -6.47 4.99 -0.14
N THR A 54 -7.72 4.78 -0.51
CA THR A 54 -8.87 5.22 0.27
C THR A 54 -9.71 4.01 0.68
N SER A 55 -10.21 3.98 1.92
CA SER A 55 -11.02 2.84 2.39
C SER A 55 -12.45 2.90 1.88
N GLY A 56 -12.94 4.09 1.52
CA GLY A 56 -14.28 4.28 0.97
C GLY A 56 -14.29 5.26 -0.20
N GLY A 57 -15.47 5.45 -0.77
CA GLY A 57 -15.64 6.30 -1.96
C GLY A 57 -15.09 5.64 -3.23
N GLY A 58 -14.95 6.42 -4.29
CA GLY A 58 -14.73 5.88 -5.63
C GLY A 58 -16.04 5.52 -6.33
N THR A 59 -15.90 5.02 -7.55
CA THR A 59 -17.03 4.43 -8.29
C THR A 59 -17.41 3.06 -7.70
N HIS A 60 -18.54 2.48 -8.15
CA HIS A 60 -19.02 1.16 -7.69
C HIS A 60 -19.38 1.08 -6.19
N ASN A 61 -20.35 1.86 -5.73
CA ASN A 61 -20.86 1.82 -4.35
C ASN A 61 -19.85 2.21 -3.24
N GLY A 62 -18.67 2.70 -3.61
CA GLY A 62 -17.76 3.35 -2.67
C GLY A 62 -16.83 2.41 -1.92
N HIS A 63 -16.28 1.39 -2.58
CA HIS A 63 -15.38 0.39 -1.97
C HIS A 63 -13.91 0.82 -1.85
N GLY A 64 -13.60 2.07 -2.16
CA GLY A 64 -12.25 2.63 -2.05
C GLY A 64 -11.53 2.75 -3.39
N THR A 65 -10.42 3.49 -3.38
CA THR A 65 -9.64 3.79 -4.58
C THR A 65 -8.14 3.62 -4.33
N ILE A 66 -7.40 3.48 -5.42
CA ILE A 66 -5.95 3.72 -5.45
C ILE A 66 -5.73 5.02 -6.20
N PHE A 67 -4.88 5.90 -5.67
CA PHE A 67 -4.57 7.18 -6.30
C PHE A 67 -3.06 7.44 -6.32
N LYS A 68 -2.66 8.40 -7.17
CA LYS A 68 -1.37 9.07 -7.07
C LYS A 68 -1.55 10.59 -7.07
N ILE A 69 -0.59 11.29 -6.49
CA ILE A 69 -0.53 12.75 -6.46
C ILE A 69 0.91 13.23 -6.50
N ASP A 70 1.20 14.27 -7.28
CA ASP A 70 2.50 14.92 -7.27
C ASP A 70 2.59 16.04 -6.21
N ALA A 71 3.79 16.54 -5.94
CA ALA A 71 4.01 17.60 -4.96
C ALA A 71 3.34 18.96 -5.34
N SER A 72 2.97 19.13 -6.61
CA SER A 72 2.22 20.29 -7.10
C SER A 72 0.70 20.14 -6.95
N GLY A 73 0.20 18.95 -6.62
CA GLY A 73 -1.21 18.64 -6.44
C GLY A 73 -1.88 17.99 -7.66
N GLY A 74 -1.11 17.52 -8.65
CA GLY A 74 -1.62 16.75 -9.78
C GLY A 74 -2.14 15.38 -9.34
N PHE A 75 -3.42 15.31 -9.00
CA PHE A 75 -4.09 14.10 -8.54
C PHE A 75 -4.53 13.21 -9.70
N THR A 76 -4.41 11.89 -9.55
CA THR A 76 -4.93 10.90 -10.48
C THR A 76 -5.51 9.73 -9.71
N ASN A 77 -6.78 9.41 -9.97
CA ASN A 77 -7.39 8.17 -9.54
C ASN A 77 -6.91 7.03 -10.48
N LEU A 78 -6.23 6.03 -9.92
CA LEU A 78 -5.63 4.94 -10.68
C LEU A 78 -6.53 3.71 -10.76
N PHE A 79 -7.34 3.48 -9.73
CA PHE A 79 -8.20 2.30 -9.66
C PHE A 79 -9.39 2.55 -8.72
N ASN A 80 -10.56 2.03 -9.08
CA ASN A 80 -11.75 2.02 -8.23
C ASN A 80 -12.12 0.56 -7.97
N PHE A 81 -12.13 0.18 -6.70
CA PHE A 81 -12.53 -1.16 -6.29
C PHE A 81 -14.05 -1.32 -6.43
N ASN A 82 -14.49 -2.54 -6.76
CA ASN A 82 -15.91 -2.85 -6.88
C ASN A 82 -16.47 -3.65 -5.70
N GLY A 83 -15.64 -4.05 -4.74
CA GLY A 83 -16.07 -4.84 -3.57
C GLY A 83 -16.32 -6.32 -3.87
N GLU A 84 -16.14 -6.73 -5.13
CA GLU A 84 -16.39 -8.06 -5.67
C GLU A 84 -15.06 -8.80 -5.88
N GLY A 85 -14.72 -9.17 -7.11
CA GLY A 85 -13.52 -9.95 -7.42
C GLY A 85 -12.20 -9.20 -7.24
N ASP A 86 -12.19 -7.87 -7.30
CA ASP A 86 -10.98 -7.05 -7.10
C ASP A 86 -10.70 -6.70 -5.64
N GLY A 87 -11.73 -6.73 -4.80
CA GLY A 87 -11.64 -6.45 -3.37
C GLY A 87 -12.18 -5.07 -3.00
N GLY A 88 -11.82 -4.57 -1.83
CA GLY A 88 -12.10 -3.20 -1.39
C GLY A 88 -11.73 -2.93 0.07
N GLN A 89 -12.08 -1.74 0.55
CA GLN A 89 -11.87 -1.29 1.94
C GLN A 89 -10.43 -1.49 2.42
N LEU A 90 -9.55 -0.63 1.91
CA LEU A 90 -8.13 -0.66 2.21
C LEU A 90 -7.88 0.14 3.50
N TYR A 91 -7.41 -0.53 4.53
CA TYR A 91 -7.09 0.08 5.82
C TYR A 91 -5.60 0.39 6.01
N ASP A 92 -4.74 -0.13 5.14
CA ASP A 92 -3.31 0.22 5.09
C ASP A 92 -2.90 0.68 3.68
N GLY A 93 -1.68 1.20 3.58
CA GLY A 93 -1.10 1.71 2.35
C GLY A 93 -0.54 0.63 1.43
N LEU A 94 0.17 1.08 0.39
CA LEU A 94 0.82 0.24 -0.60
C LEU A 94 2.28 -0.02 -0.24
N THR A 95 2.79 -1.16 -0.68
CA THR A 95 4.20 -1.54 -0.58
C THR A 95 4.85 -1.43 -1.94
N LEU A 96 5.77 -0.48 -2.11
CA LEU A 96 6.61 -0.39 -3.30
C LEU A 96 7.68 -1.49 -3.24
N VAL A 97 7.86 -2.20 -4.35
CA VAL A 97 8.97 -3.15 -4.52
C VAL A 97 9.97 -2.65 -5.60
N PRO A 98 11.20 -3.21 -5.68
CA PRO A 98 12.26 -2.67 -6.55
C PRO A 98 11.94 -2.64 -8.05
N ASP A 99 11.02 -3.48 -8.53
CA ASP A 99 10.56 -3.46 -9.92
C ASP A 99 9.67 -2.26 -10.28
N GLY A 100 9.33 -1.41 -9.29
CA GLY A 100 8.47 -0.24 -9.45
C GLY A 100 6.98 -0.52 -9.33
N SER A 101 6.60 -1.77 -9.01
CA SER A 101 5.22 -2.15 -8.74
C SER A 101 4.85 -1.92 -7.29
N PHE A 102 3.55 -1.77 -7.06
CA PHE A 102 2.95 -1.67 -5.75
C PHE A 102 2.18 -2.94 -5.43
N TYR A 103 2.27 -3.37 -4.19
CA TYR A 103 1.49 -4.47 -3.66
C TYR A 103 0.62 -3.95 -2.53
N GLY A 104 -0.56 -4.54 -2.39
CA GLY A 104 -1.49 -4.14 -1.35
C GLY A 104 -2.47 -5.24 -1.04
N VAL A 105 -3.25 -4.97 -0.01
CA VAL A 105 -4.27 -5.87 0.50
C VAL A 105 -5.61 -5.16 0.58
N THR A 106 -6.68 -5.92 0.40
CA THR A 106 -8.04 -5.47 0.62
C THR A 106 -8.68 -6.30 1.73
N SER A 107 -9.55 -5.69 2.53
CA SER A 107 -10.20 -6.37 3.66
C SER A 107 -11.54 -7.01 3.28
N VAL A 108 -12.09 -6.68 2.13
CA VAL A 108 -13.33 -7.29 1.61
C VAL A 108 -13.17 -7.66 0.14
N GLY A 109 -14.09 -8.48 -0.36
CA GLY A 109 -14.09 -9.00 -1.73
C GLY A 109 -13.10 -10.16 -1.91
N GLY A 110 -12.82 -10.53 -3.16
CA GLY A 110 -12.24 -11.83 -3.50
C GLY A 110 -13.33 -12.90 -3.59
N LEU A 111 -13.95 -13.05 -4.76
CA LEU A 111 -15.00 -14.06 -4.97
C LEU A 111 -14.41 -15.48 -4.96
N PRO A 112 -15.18 -16.49 -4.49
CA PRO A 112 -16.56 -16.40 -4.02
C PRO A 112 -16.73 -16.02 -2.54
N ALA A 113 -15.67 -16.16 -1.73
CA ALA A 113 -15.79 -16.17 -0.27
C ALA A 113 -15.65 -14.80 0.41
N ARG A 114 -15.17 -13.78 -0.30
CA ARG A 114 -15.11 -12.37 0.11
C ARG A 114 -14.19 -12.06 1.30
N GLY A 115 -13.06 -12.77 1.44
CA GLY A 115 -12.12 -12.66 2.57
C GLY A 115 -11.10 -11.55 2.50
N GLY A 116 -11.11 -10.78 1.40
CA GLY A 116 -10.06 -9.85 1.02
C GLY A 116 -9.23 -10.38 -0.14
N THR A 117 -8.36 -9.53 -0.66
CA THR A 117 -7.46 -9.87 -1.77
C THR A 117 -6.03 -9.40 -1.47
N ILE A 118 -5.05 -10.07 -2.07
CA ILE A 118 -3.74 -9.47 -2.33
C ILE A 118 -3.73 -9.08 -3.80
N PHE A 119 -3.26 -7.88 -4.10
CA PHE A 119 -3.15 -7.39 -5.47
C PHE A 119 -1.76 -6.82 -5.77
N LYS A 120 -1.46 -6.77 -7.06
CA LYS A 120 -0.34 -6.02 -7.66
C LYS A 120 -0.90 -4.89 -8.50
N LEU A 121 -0.34 -3.70 -8.34
CA LEU A 121 -0.56 -2.55 -9.21
C LEU A 121 0.77 -2.19 -9.87
N THR A 122 0.76 -2.18 -11.20
CA THR A 122 1.83 -1.61 -12.03
C THR A 122 1.37 -0.26 -12.58
N ARG A 123 2.23 0.44 -13.33
CA ARG A 123 1.88 1.73 -13.96
C ARG A 123 0.64 1.67 -14.87
N SER A 124 0.30 0.50 -15.43
CA SER A 124 -0.78 0.36 -16.41
C SER A 124 -1.81 -0.72 -16.06
N LYS A 125 -1.61 -1.47 -14.97
CA LYS A 125 -2.43 -2.66 -14.71
C LYS A 125 -2.55 -2.97 -13.22
N PHE A 126 -3.81 -3.13 -12.80
CA PHE A 126 -4.20 -3.79 -11.55
C PHE A 126 -4.35 -5.30 -11.78
N THR A 127 -3.96 -6.12 -10.82
CA THR A 127 -4.10 -7.59 -10.87
C THR A 127 -4.33 -8.15 -9.48
N THR A 128 -5.45 -8.83 -9.27
CA THR A 128 -5.66 -9.68 -8.09
C THR A 128 -4.73 -10.89 -8.20
N LEU A 129 -3.87 -11.08 -7.19
CA LEU A 129 -2.93 -12.21 -7.11
C LEU A 129 -3.49 -13.34 -6.26
N TYR A 130 -4.24 -13.00 -5.23
CA TYR A 130 -4.82 -13.95 -4.31
C TYR A 130 -6.15 -13.42 -3.78
N ALA A 131 -7.12 -14.31 -3.62
CA ALA A 131 -8.40 -14.03 -2.99
C ALA A 131 -8.52 -14.92 -1.74
N PHE A 132 -8.72 -14.29 -0.60
CA PHE A 132 -8.88 -14.95 0.67
C PHE A 132 -10.30 -15.52 0.81
N ASP A 133 -10.39 -16.64 1.52
CA ASP A 133 -11.65 -17.25 1.89
C ASP A 133 -11.99 -16.90 3.33
N ARG A 134 -13.12 -16.21 3.55
CA ARG A 134 -13.61 -15.81 4.88
C ARG A 134 -13.75 -16.98 5.85
N LEU A 135 -13.85 -18.20 5.35
CA LEU A 135 -14.07 -19.40 6.15
C LEU A 135 -12.76 -20.07 6.58
N THR A 136 -11.61 -19.74 5.97
CA THR A 136 -10.35 -20.47 6.19
C THR A 136 -9.13 -19.59 6.43
N ALA A 137 -9.15 -18.31 6.03
CA ALA A 137 -8.15 -17.29 6.38
C ALA A 137 -8.66 -15.92 5.93
N SER A 138 -8.92 -14.97 6.86
CA SER A 138 -9.57 -13.71 6.48
C SER A 138 -8.95 -12.45 7.08
N LEU A 139 -9.16 -11.38 6.33
CA LEU A 139 -8.93 -9.97 6.68
C LEU A 139 -7.45 -9.60 6.88
N PRO A 140 -6.67 -9.47 5.80
CA PRO A 140 -5.41 -8.74 5.85
C PRO A 140 -5.69 -7.25 6.14
N TYR A 141 -5.71 -6.88 7.41
CA TYR A 141 -5.77 -5.48 7.83
C TYR A 141 -4.39 -4.82 7.80
N GLY A 142 -3.33 -5.59 8.06
CA GLY A 142 -1.96 -5.09 8.03
C GLY A 142 -1.41 -5.08 6.62
N GLY A 143 -0.72 -3.99 6.26
CA GLY A 143 -0.03 -3.85 4.99
C GLY A 143 1.09 -4.88 4.82
N LEU A 144 1.58 -4.96 3.58
CA LEU A 144 2.68 -5.86 3.24
C LEU A 144 4.02 -5.21 3.56
N LEU A 145 5.00 -6.01 3.97
CA LEU A 145 6.39 -5.61 4.15
C LEU A 145 7.25 -6.39 3.17
N LEU A 146 8.09 -5.69 2.41
CA LEU A 146 9.14 -6.34 1.63
C LEU A 146 10.31 -6.72 2.55
N GLY A 147 10.55 -8.02 2.70
CA GLY A 147 11.69 -8.56 3.43
C GLY A 147 12.99 -8.41 2.64
N ALA A 148 14.12 -8.45 3.36
CA ALA A 148 15.46 -8.42 2.76
C ALA A 148 15.75 -9.67 1.91
N ASP A 149 15.01 -10.76 2.12
CA ASP A 149 15.05 -11.97 1.31
C ASP A 149 14.27 -11.85 -0.02
N GLY A 150 13.68 -10.68 -0.25
CA GLY A 150 12.91 -10.37 -1.45
C GLY A 150 11.44 -10.78 -1.36
N ASN A 151 10.95 -11.39 -0.27
CA ASN A 151 9.55 -11.83 -0.15
C ASN A 151 8.66 -10.75 0.46
N LEU A 152 7.34 -10.85 0.23
CA LEU A 152 6.35 -9.99 0.91
C LEU A 152 5.76 -10.69 2.12
N TYR A 153 5.61 -9.96 3.21
CA TYR A 153 5.10 -10.44 4.50
C TYR A 153 3.90 -9.61 4.92
N GLY A 154 2.82 -10.24 5.38
CA GLY A 154 1.62 -9.54 5.84
C GLY A 154 0.99 -10.21 7.05
N THR A 155 0.12 -9.47 7.74
CA THR A 155 -0.64 -9.99 8.88
C THR A 155 -2.13 -10.07 8.58
N SER A 156 -2.77 -11.20 8.84
CA SER A 156 -4.23 -11.34 8.85
C SER A 156 -4.77 -11.36 10.28
N SER A 157 -6.04 -11.00 10.48
CA SER A 157 -6.63 -10.85 11.83
C SER A 157 -7.29 -12.10 12.42
N ASP A 158 -7.27 -13.24 11.74
CA ASP A 158 -8.00 -14.43 12.23
C ASP A 158 -7.16 -15.33 13.14
N GLU A 159 -7.85 -16.01 14.07
CA GLU A 159 -7.34 -17.05 15.00
C GLU A 159 -6.05 -16.71 15.77
N GLY A 160 -5.89 -15.45 16.20
CA GLY A 160 -4.71 -15.00 16.96
C GLY A 160 -3.66 -14.25 16.14
N GLY A 161 -3.94 -14.04 14.84
CA GLY A 161 -3.11 -13.27 13.92
C GLY A 161 -2.05 -14.15 13.27
N THR A 162 -2.04 -14.20 11.93
CA THR A 162 -1.05 -15.00 11.18
C THR A 162 -0.10 -14.12 10.38
N LEU A 163 1.20 -14.44 10.41
CA LEU A 163 2.20 -13.85 9.52
C LEU A 163 2.28 -14.69 8.24
N THR A 164 1.84 -14.13 7.12
CA THR A 164 1.83 -14.80 5.82
C THR A 164 3.01 -14.33 4.97
N ARG A 165 3.75 -15.28 4.37
CA ARG A 165 4.79 -15.01 3.36
C ARG A 165 4.24 -15.28 1.97
N LEU A 166 4.37 -14.30 1.08
CA LEU A 166 4.15 -14.47 -0.36
C LEU A 166 5.50 -14.64 -1.04
N PRO A 167 5.78 -15.84 -1.60
CA PRO A 167 7.01 -16.06 -2.34
C PRO A 167 7.07 -15.13 -3.56
N GLY A 168 8.15 -14.38 -3.68
CA GLY A 168 8.45 -13.60 -4.87
C GLY A 168 9.91 -13.23 -4.84
N ALA A 169 10.66 -13.53 -5.89
CA ALA A 169 12.03 -13.06 -6.01
C ALA A 169 12.00 -11.60 -6.50
N PHE A 170 11.76 -10.65 -5.58
CA PHE A 170 11.73 -9.21 -5.91
C PHE A 170 13.11 -8.53 -5.81
N ILE A 171 14.20 -9.33 -5.78
CA ILE A 171 15.57 -8.85 -5.61
C ILE A 171 16.01 -8.09 -6.86
N ALA A 172 16.43 -6.83 -6.68
CA ALA A 172 17.13 -6.06 -7.70
C ALA A 172 18.40 -6.83 -8.12
N SER A 173 18.61 -7.01 -9.42
CA SER A 173 19.85 -7.57 -9.95
C SER A 173 21.06 -6.80 -9.42
N PRO A 174 22.03 -7.51 -8.83
CA PRO A 174 23.26 -7.69 -9.58
C PRO A 174 23.61 -9.18 -9.72
N ARG A 175 24.05 -9.51 -10.95
CA ARG A 175 24.72 -10.74 -11.42
C ARG A 175 24.95 -11.81 -10.35
N THR A 176 24.49 -13.02 -10.67
CA THR A 176 24.68 -14.32 -10.00
C THR A 176 23.64 -14.70 -8.94
N ALA A 177 22.43 -15.05 -9.39
CA ALA A 177 21.64 -16.07 -8.70
C ALA A 177 20.98 -16.96 -9.75
N THR A 178 21.50 -18.17 -9.88
CA THR A 178 20.94 -19.26 -10.68
C THR A 178 19.57 -19.66 -10.13
N SER A 179 18.59 -19.75 -11.02
CA SER A 179 17.19 -20.15 -10.78
C SER A 179 17.05 -21.37 -9.88
N VAL A 180 16.10 -21.34 -8.94
CA VAL A 180 15.59 -22.55 -8.29
C VAL A 180 14.07 -22.59 -8.39
N SER A 181 13.60 -23.73 -8.91
CA SER A 181 12.22 -24.06 -9.26
C SER A 181 11.25 -24.02 -8.08
N CYS A 182 10.03 -23.57 -8.40
CA CYS A 182 8.84 -23.59 -7.56
C CYS A 182 8.48 -25.03 -7.13
N THR A 183 8.53 -25.32 -5.83
CA THR A 183 7.96 -26.54 -5.24
C THR A 183 6.93 -26.12 -4.20
N THR A 184 5.70 -26.60 -4.41
CA THR A 184 4.50 -26.42 -3.59
C THR A 184 4.67 -26.92 -2.17
N LEU A 185 4.19 -26.18 -1.16
CA LEU A 185 3.90 -26.70 0.18
C LEU A 185 2.69 -25.97 0.76
N PHE A 186 1.51 -26.55 0.56
CA PHE A 186 0.37 -26.42 1.49
C PHE A 186 0.09 -27.82 2.03
N THR A 187 0.40 -28.04 3.31
CA THR A 187 -0.06 -29.20 4.07
C THR A 187 -0.51 -28.70 5.43
N GLY A 188 -1.79 -28.93 5.76
CA GLY A 188 -2.35 -28.52 7.03
C GLY A 188 -3.87 -28.52 7.08
N LEU A 189 -4.53 -29.62 6.68
CA LEU A 189 -5.89 -29.90 7.16
C LEU A 189 -6.01 -31.41 7.43
N THR A 190 -5.80 -31.82 8.67
CA THR A 190 -6.19 -33.15 9.14
C THR A 190 -7.69 -33.14 9.38
N MET A 191 -8.43 -33.85 8.53
CA MET A 191 -9.87 -34.05 8.66
C MET A 191 -10.14 -34.99 9.84
N ALA A 192 -10.71 -34.47 10.92
CA ALA A 192 -11.18 -35.26 12.05
C ALA A 192 -12.61 -35.77 11.79
N GLY A 193 -12.80 -37.09 11.89
CA GLY A 193 -14.02 -37.72 12.40
C GLY A 193 -15.22 -37.87 11.45
N ILE A 194 -15.23 -38.93 10.62
CA ILE A 194 -16.50 -39.53 10.18
C ILE A 194 -16.95 -40.50 11.28
N LEU A 195 -18.12 -40.21 11.86
CA LEU A 195 -18.81 -41.06 12.82
C LEU A 195 -19.21 -42.42 12.19
N THR A 196 -19.02 -43.44 13.02
CA THR A 196 -19.49 -44.83 12.98
C THR A 196 -20.87 -45.08 12.36
N ARG A 197 -21.02 -46.19 11.64
CA ARG A 197 -22.03 -47.25 11.92
C ARG A 197 -21.53 -48.61 11.42
N ASN A 198 -21.65 -49.63 12.28
CA ASN A 198 -21.74 -51.04 11.90
C ASN A 198 -23.07 -51.31 11.20
#